data_AF-A0A9D4XTG6-F1
#
_entry.id   AF-A0A9D4XTG6-F1
#
_cell.length_a   1.000
_cell.length_b   1.000
_cell.length_c   1.000
_cell.angle_alpha   90.00
_cell.angle_beta   90.00
_cell.angle_gamma   90.00
#
_symmetry.space_group_name_H-M   'P 1'
#
loop_
_entity.id
_entity.type
_entity.pdbx_description
1 polymer ?
#
loop_
_entity_poly.entity_id
_entity_poly.type
_entity_poly.pdbx_seq_one_letter_code
_entity_poly.pdbx_strand_id
1 'polypeptide(L)'
;MLFLYADKITTTTKSGLKVMAASSYPLQSGKVSSTQLSRFSSPLQVMLGSNVDHQMYCHLLCGLRNVDVMDGISTPYAIGLIKAFGFLESKWEQLCDDLDCGYPCHEISDLEMREGVINTVGGPQHELSTRIRLVCADKNWGGIVRRLFPNVRFIRCVTTGSMMQYYEKLKFYAGDVPILGGDYFASECCVGLNLDLTQPPETTRFVILPTFAYFEFLPFEMNDNDEDAVHEQTVLDLCSIEVGKMYEVVVTTYRGFYRYKLGDIVRVVGFYNSAPQVEFVMRAPKSSAEIITEKDLILAVEKFQLALREAMGKDSIEIVEFASFLDQEPMWKQLKVFIEVQEESEFLEEWVKVFKSCISCLESGFGALYKVQKEKGHLGKLKIMILRHGAFDKLLDLAIKNGTSASQYKPPKIIRNNEVVKLLDKLASVTISVDD
;
A
#
# COMPACT_ATOMS: atom_id res chain seq x y z
N MET A 1 17.10 1.05 -8.33
CA MET A 1 16.03 2.04 -8.54
C MET A 1 15.25 2.18 -7.24
N LEU A 2 15.08 3.40 -6.75
CA LEU A 2 14.31 3.69 -5.54
C LEU A 2 13.19 4.68 -5.89
N PHE A 3 11.94 4.27 -5.72
CA PHE A 3 10.79 5.18 -5.81
C PHE A 3 10.56 5.81 -4.44
N LEU A 4 10.98 7.06 -4.30
CA LEU A 4 10.88 7.82 -3.07
C LEU A 4 10.55 9.28 -3.38
N TYR A 5 9.34 9.65 -3.03
CA TYR A 5 8.73 10.97 -3.10
C TYR A 5 8.95 11.67 -1.75
N ALA A 6 9.96 12.54 -1.72
CA ALA A 6 10.41 13.27 -0.54
C ALA A 6 10.21 14.77 -0.76
N ASP A 7 8.99 15.14 -1.13
CA ASP A 7 8.54 16.50 -1.45
C ASP A 7 9.20 17.56 -0.57
N LYS A 8 9.47 18.73 -1.15
CA LYS A 8 9.99 19.89 -0.40
C LYS A 8 9.14 20.09 0.86
N ILE A 9 9.78 20.41 1.98
CA ILE A 9 9.08 20.60 3.26
C ILE A 9 8.08 21.74 3.11
N THR A 10 6.81 21.41 2.96
CA THR A 10 5.73 22.39 2.79
C THR A 10 5.05 22.72 4.11
N THR A 11 5.17 21.86 5.11
CA THR A 11 4.43 21.99 6.37
C THR A 11 5.36 22.25 7.54
N THR A 12 5.14 23.38 8.21
CA THR A 12 5.73 23.68 9.51
C THR A 12 4.64 23.88 10.55
N THR A 13 4.90 23.49 11.79
CA THR A 13 4.03 23.84 12.92
C THR A 13 3.95 25.36 13.08
N LYS A 14 2.98 25.85 13.86
CA LYS A 14 2.88 27.28 14.22
C LYS A 14 4.16 27.83 14.89
N SER A 15 4.96 26.96 15.52
CA SER A 15 6.23 27.28 16.15
C SER A 15 7.44 27.13 15.21
N GLY A 16 7.24 26.79 13.94
CA GLY A 16 8.31 26.66 12.93
C GLY A 16 8.98 25.29 12.88
N LEU A 17 8.47 24.27 13.59
CA LEU A 17 9.01 22.91 13.48
C LEU A 17 8.60 22.28 12.16
N LYS A 18 9.56 21.70 11.43
CA LYS A 18 9.33 21.02 10.15
C LYS A 18 8.56 19.72 10.36
N VAL A 19 7.51 19.51 9.55
CA VAL A 19 6.71 18.28 9.53
C VAL A 19 6.97 17.55 8.22
N MET A 20 7.34 16.27 8.31
CA MET A 20 7.67 15.44 7.15
C MET A 20 7.59 13.95 7.52
N ALA A 21 7.55 13.09 6.50
CA ALA A 21 7.71 11.66 6.69
C ALA A 21 9.12 11.31 7.18
N ALA A 22 9.23 10.30 8.05
CA ALA A 22 10.51 9.80 8.55
C ALA A 22 11.46 9.35 7.42
N SER A 23 10.92 8.76 6.35
CA SER A 23 11.68 8.35 5.15
C SER A 23 12.28 9.53 4.38
N SER A 24 11.67 10.72 4.48
CA SER A 24 12.12 11.93 3.77
C SER A 24 13.15 12.72 4.57
N TYR A 25 13.24 12.50 5.89
CA TYR A 25 14.13 13.24 6.78
C TYR A 25 15.59 13.19 6.37
N PRO A 26 16.20 12.04 6.02
CA PRO A 26 17.60 12.00 5.61
C PRO A 26 17.85 12.95 4.43
N LEU A 27 17.04 12.86 3.36
CA LEU A 27 17.14 13.67 2.14
C LEU A 27 16.98 15.16 2.41
N GLN A 28 16.06 15.52 3.30
CA GLN A 28 15.74 16.92 3.63
C GLN A 28 16.67 17.55 4.68
N SER A 29 17.39 16.72 5.44
CA SER A 29 18.27 17.18 6.53
C SER A 29 19.61 17.74 6.06
N GLY A 30 19.92 17.64 4.75
CA GLY A 30 21.22 18.01 4.19
C GLY A 30 22.36 17.08 4.61
N LYS A 31 22.06 15.96 5.28
CA LYS A 31 23.04 15.00 5.78
C LYS A 31 23.33 13.84 4.81
N VAL A 32 22.68 13.81 3.65
CA VAL A 32 22.92 12.76 2.65
C VAL A 32 24.19 13.11 1.89
N SER A 33 25.16 12.19 1.95
CA SER A 33 26.40 12.30 1.20
C SER A 33 26.18 12.03 -0.29
N SER A 34 27.05 12.58 -1.14
CA SER A 34 27.04 12.28 -2.59
C SER A 34 27.16 10.78 -2.88
N THR A 35 27.91 10.05 -2.07
CA THR A 35 28.07 8.59 -2.16
C THR A 35 26.82 7.79 -1.78
N GLN A 36 25.93 8.37 -0.97
CA GLN A 36 24.60 7.78 -0.71
C GLN A 36 23.65 8.07 -1.86
N LEU A 37 23.67 9.29 -2.41
CA LEU A 37 22.83 9.67 -3.55
C LEU A 37 23.21 8.89 -4.82
N SER A 38 24.50 8.60 -5.04
CA SER A 38 24.96 7.83 -6.20
C SER A 38 24.50 6.37 -6.21
N ARG A 39 23.88 5.88 -5.13
CA ARG A 39 23.26 4.54 -5.08
C ARG A 39 21.87 4.50 -5.71
N PHE A 40 21.27 5.67 -5.97
CA PHE A 40 19.94 5.77 -6.55
C PHE A 40 20.04 6.02 -8.05
N SER A 41 19.12 5.42 -8.80
CA SER A 41 19.01 5.66 -10.25
C SER A 41 18.60 7.10 -10.57
N SER A 42 17.81 7.70 -9.67
CA SER A 42 17.22 9.01 -9.88
C SER A 42 17.97 10.05 -9.06
N PRO A 43 18.20 11.25 -9.63
CA PRO A 43 18.86 12.32 -8.93
C PRO A 43 17.96 12.89 -7.82
N LEU A 44 18.57 13.61 -6.87
CA LEU A 44 17.87 14.19 -5.71
C LEU A 44 16.72 15.10 -6.15
N GLN A 45 16.88 15.84 -7.24
CA GLN A 45 15.88 16.75 -7.81
C GLN A 45 14.58 16.02 -8.19
N VAL A 46 14.67 14.76 -8.63
CA VAL A 46 13.48 13.94 -8.87
C VAL A 46 12.82 13.56 -7.54
N MET A 47 13.59 13.12 -6.55
CA MET A 47 13.04 12.77 -5.23
C MET A 47 12.37 13.95 -4.52
N LEU A 48 12.88 15.16 -4.75
CA LEU A 48 12.38 16.41 -4.17
C LEU A 48 11.38 17.16 -5.07
N GLY A 49 10.99 16.56 -6.20
CA GLY A 49 10.08 17.14 -7.17
C GLY A 49 8.73 17.54 -6.58
N SER A 50 8.03 18.41 -7.31
CA SER A 50 6.79 19.04 -6.85
C SER A 50 5.50 18.33 -7.26
N ASN A 51 5.57 17.36 -8.18
CA ASN A 51 4.42 16.63 -8.71
C ASN A 51 4.73 15.13 -8.77
N VAL A 52 3.91 14.31 -8.12
CA VAL A 52 4.15 12.87 -7.93
C VAL A 52 4.16 12.10 -9.24
N ASP A 53 3.27 12.41 -10.19
CA ASP A 53 3.22 11.73 -11.48
C ASP A 53 4.46 12.05 -12.31
N HIS A 54 4.88 13.32 -12.32
CA HIS A 54 6.11 13.73 -12.97
C HIS A 54 7.34 13.08 -12.31
N GLN A 55 7.35 12.96 -10.98
CA GLN A 55 8.41 12.25 -10.27
C GLN A 55 8.45 10.77 -10.64
N MET A 56 7.29 10.11 -10.71
CA MET A 56 7.19 8.70 -11.11
C MET A 56 7.70 8.49 -12.53
N TYR A 57 7.28 9.35 -13.47
CA TYR A 57 7.79 9.36 -14.83
C TYR A 57 9.32 9.51 -14.87
N CYS A 58 9.85 10.50 -14.16
CA CYS A 58 11.29 10.77 -14.10
C CYS A 58 12.07 9.64 -13.42
N HIS A 59 11.50 9.01 -12.39
CA HIS A 59 12.08 7.84 -11.72
C HIS A 59 12.24 6.68 -12.70
N LEU A 60 11.18 6.39 -13.48
CA LEU A 60 11.19 5.36 -14.51
C LEU A 60 12.20 5.68 -15.61
N LEU A 61 12.20 6.92 -16.14
CA LEU A 61 13.12 7.33 -17.20
C LEU A 61 14.60 7.18 -16.77
N CYS A 62 14.93 7.63 -15.55
CA CYS A 62 16.27 7.48 -14.97
C CYS A 62 16.61 6.00 -14.69
N GLY A 63 15.62 5.19 -14.30
CA GLY A 63 15.78 3.75 -14.12
C GLY A 63 16.10 3.05 -15.43
N LEU A 64 15.29 3.30 -16.47
CA LEU A 64 15.45 2.75 -17.81
C LEU A 64 16.78 3.13 -18.44
N ARG A 65 17.25 4.37 -18.21
CA ARG A 65 18.59 4.81 -18.61
C ARG A 65 19.72 3.93 -18.05
N ASN A 66 19.51 3.37 -16.87
CA ASN A 66 20.53 2.67 -16.09
C ASN A 66 20.25 1.16 -15.97
N VAL A 67 19.49 0.58 -16.91
CA VAL A 67 19.04 -0.83 -16.84
C VAL A 67 20.15 -1.85 -16.61
N ASP A 68 21.32 -1.64 -17.23
CA ASP A 68 22.44 -2.57 -17.16
C ASP A 68 23.20 -2.51 -15.82
N VAL A 69 23.02 -1.46 -15.02
CA VAL A 69 23.72 -1.28 -13.73
C VAL A 69 22.78 -1.34 -12.52
N MET A 70 21.50 -1.66 -12.74
CA MET A 70 20.52 -1.78 -11.65
C MET A 70 20.69 -3.09 -10.89
N ASP A 71 21.07 -3.00 -9.61
CA ASP A 71 21.19 -4.16 -8.72
C ASP A 71 19.88 -4.53 -7.99
N GLY A 72 18.99 -3.56 -7.77
CA GLY A 72 17.78 -3.76 -7.00
C GLY A 72 16.74 -2.66 -7.20
N ILE A 73 15.47 -3.00 -7.00
CA ILE A 73 14.35 -2.07 -7.06
C ILE A 73 13.73 -1.95 -5.66
N SER A 74 13.37 -0.75 -5.22
CA SER A 74 12.84 -0.56 -3.88
C SER A 74 11.80 0.55 -3.80
N THR A 75 10.86 0.39 -2.89
CA THR A 75 9.88 1.39 -2.47
C THR A 75 9.45 1.08 -1.03
N PRO A 76 8.88 2.02 -0.26
CA PRO A 76 8.37 1.71 1.08
C PRO A 76 7.30 0.61 1.10
N TYR A 77 6.33 0.65 0.17
CA TYR A 77 5.15 -0.23 0.18
C TYR A 77 4.86 -0.80 -1.21
N ALA A 78 4.42 -2.05 -1.29
CA ALA A 78 4.19 -2.76 -2.56
C ALA A 78 3.33 -1.98 -3.57
N ILE A 79 2.32 -1.22 -3.10
CA ILE A 79 1.48 -0.37 -3.95
C ILE A 79 2.28 0.61 -4.81
N GLY A 80 3.39 1.15 -4.30
CA GLY A 80 4.23 2.07 -5.05
C GLY A 80 4.82 1.44 -6.31
N LEU A 81 5.15 0.14 -6.25
CA LEU A 81 5.63 -0.60 -7.41
C LEU A 81 4.50 -1.04 -8.33
N ILE A 82 3.33 -1.39 -7.79
CA ILE A 82 2.15 -1.65 -8.62
C ILE A 82 1.82 -0.41 -9.47
N LYS A 83 1.79 0.78 -8.85
CA LYS A 83 1.59 2.04 -9.57
C LYS A 83 2.71 2.31 -10.57
N ALA A 84 3.98 2.15 -10.18
CA ALA A 84 5.11 2.39 -11.08
C ALA A 84 5.11 1.45 -12.30
N PHE A 85 4.80 0.18 -12.12
CA PHE A 85 4.76 -0.79 -13.23
C PHE A 85 3.52 -0.61 -14.11
N GLY A 86 2.34 -0.32 -13.54
CA GLY A 86 1.17 0.05 -14.34
C GLY A 86 1.37 1.37 -15.11
N PHE A 87 2.06 2.33 -14.51
CA PHE A 87 2.42 3.58 -15.18
C PHE A 87 3.44 3.33 -16.31
N LEU A 88 4.44 2.48 -16.08
CA LEU A 88 5.37 2.05 -17.14
C LEU A 88 4.62 1.35 -18.28
N GLU A 89 3.70 0.45 -17.97
CA GLU A 89 2.87 -0.28 -18.93
C GLU A 89 2.00 0.64 -19.79
N SER A 90 1.50 1.74 -19.22
CA SER A 90 0.70 2.74 -19.97
C SER A 90 1.53 3.79 -20.72
N LYS A 91 2.81 4.00 -20.36
CA LYS A 91 3.63 5.11 -20.89
C LYS A 91 4.96 4.70 -21.52
N TRP A 92 5.21 3.40 -21.71
CA TRP A 92 6.51 2.93 -22.21
C TRP A 92 6.89 3.52 -23.57
N GLU A 93 5.92 3.79 -24.45
CA GLU A 93 6.17 4.39 -25.77
C GLU A 93 6.80 5.79 -25.62
N GLN A 94 6.17 6.65 -24.81
CA GLN A 94 6.67 7.99 -24.53
C GLN A 94 8.02 7.96 -23.80
N LEU A 95 8.19 7.06 -22.82
CA LEU A 95 9.48 6.88 -22.13
C LEU A 95 10.60 6.47 -23.10
N CYS A 96 10.29 5.65 -24.09
CA CYS A 96 11.25 5.27 -25.13
C CYS A 96 11.52 6.43 -26.09
N ASP A 97 10.52 7.23 -26.47
CA ASP A 97 10.71 8.43 -27.31
C ASP A 97 11.64 9.43 -26.62
N ASP A 98 11.45 9.64 -25.31
CA ASP A 98 12.25 10.53 -24.49
C ASP A 98 13.70 10.04 -24.32
N LEU A 99 13.91 8.72 -24.15
CA LEU A 99 15.25 8.14 -24.17
C LEU A 99 15.90 8.31 -25.54
N ASP A 100 15.15 8.11 -26.62
CA ASP A 100 15.64 8.22 -27.99
C ASP A 100 16.13 9.63 -28.30
N CYS A 101 15.34 10.65 -27.96
CA CYS A 101 15.71 12.05 -28.18
C CYS A 101 16.64 12.63 -27.09
N GLY A 102 16.75 11.97 -25.93
CA GLY A 102 17.61 12.38 -24.83
C GLY A 102 17.01 13.45 -23.91
N TYR A 103 15.72 13.75 -24.03
CA TYR A 103 15.03 14.78 -23.24
C TYR A 103 13.72 14.24 -22.65
N PRO A 104 13.41 14.56 -21.38
CA PRO A 104 12.13 14.22 -20.80
C PRO A 104 10.98 15.03 -21.43
N CYS A 105 9.77 14.47 -21.36
CA CYS A 105 8.52 15.03 -21.84
C CYS A 105 8.36 16.50 -21.40
N HIS A 106 7.84 17.33 -22.29
CA HIS A 106 7.66 18.77 -22.08
C HIS A 106 6.64 19.10 -20.97
N GLU A 107 5.78 18.15 -20.60
CA GLU A 107 4.84 18.29 -19.47
C GLU A 107 5.56 18.43 -18.12
N ILE A 108 6.81 17.95 -18.02
CA ILE A 108 7.64 18.12 -16.82
C ILE A 108 8.12 19.57 -16.73
N SER A 109 7.32 20.39 -16.04
CA SER A 109 7.50 21.83 -15.87
C SER A 109 8.48 22.23 -14.75
N ASP A 110 8.77 21.33 -13.82
CA ASP A 110 9.74 21.55 -12.75
C ASP A 110 11.17 21.56 -13.32
N LEU A 111 11.79 22.75 -13.38
CA LEU A 111 13.08 22.98 -14.02
C LEU A 111 14.22 22.19 -13.35
N GLU A 112 14.29 22.16 -12.01
CA GLU A 112 15.35 21.46 -11.29
C GLU A 112 15.27 19.95 -11.55
N MET A 113 14.04 19.41 -11.53
CA MET A 113 13.81 18.00 -11.84
C MET A 113 14.16 17.70 -13.29
N ARG A 114 13.71 18.53 -14.24
CA ARG A 114 13.97 18.38 -15.67
C ARG A 114 15.47 18.38 -15.96
N GLU A 115 16.23 19.33 -15.42
CA GLU A 115 17.68 19.40 -15.56
C GLU A 115 18.39 18.18 -14.96
N GLY A 116 17.96 17.73 -13.77
CA GLY A 116 18.49 16.52 -13.14
C GLY A 116 18.32 15.29 -14.02
N VAL A 117 17.15 15.15 -14.66
CA VAL A 117 16.86 14.03 -15.56
C VAL A 117 17.67 14.14 -16.85
N ILE A 118 17.77 15.32 -17.48
CA ILE A 118 18.59 15.53 -18.69
C ILE A 118 20.05 15.13 -18.43
N ASN A 119 20.60 15.56 -17.29
CA ASN A 119 21.96 15.20 -16.89
C ASN A 119 22.12 13.68 -16.65
N THR A 120 21.08 13.01 -16.15
CA THR A 120 21.09 11.56 -15.92
C THR A 120 20.98 10.78 -17.22
N VAL A 121 20.11 11.21 -18.15
CA VAL A 121 19.94 10.60 -19.47
C VAL A 121 21.21 10.77 -20.31
N GLY A 122 21.83 11.96 -20.27
CA GLY A 122 23.13 12.20 -20.91
C GLY A 122 23.08 12.23 -22.43
N GLY A 123 21.95 12.66 -23.01
CA GLY A 123 21.73 12.76 -24.45
C GLY A 123 21.04 11.53 -25.07
N PRO A 124 20.82 11.53 -26.41
CA PRO A 124 20.11 10.48 -27.15
C PRO A 124 20.60 9.05 -26.88
N GLN A 125 19.67 8.12 -26.65
CA GLN A 125 19.93 6.72 -26.33
C GLN A 125 19.21 5.75 -27.29
N HIS A 126 19.48 5.85 -28.60
CA HIS A 126 18.76 5.11 -29.65
C HIS A 126 18.74 3.58 -29.48
N GLU A 127 19.90 2.97 -29.22
CA GLU A 127 20.02 1.52 -29.07
C GLU A 127 19.27 1.02 -27.82
N LEU A 128 19.41 1.74 -26.71
CA LEU A 128 18.72 1.43 -25.47
C LEU A 128 17.20 1.57 -25.62
N SER A 129 16.75 2.66 -26.23
CA SER A 129 15.33 2.89 -26.52
C SER A 129 14.76 1.73 -27.34
N THR A 130 15.41 1.37 -28.45
CA THR A 130 15.00 0.24 -29.30
C THR A 130 14.92 -1.07 -28.53
N ARG A 131 15.92 -1.36 -27.68
CA ARG A 131 15.93 -2.56 -26.83
C ARG A 131 14.75 -2.60 -25.85
N ILE A 132 14.45 -1.48 -25.21
CA ILE A 132 13.32 -1.39 -24.26
C ILE A 132 11.98 -1.55 -25.00
N ARG A 133 11.81 -0.93 -26.17
CA ARG A 133 10.59 -1.08 -26.98
C ARG A 133 10.32 -2.55 -27.33
N LEU A 134 11.35 -3.28 -27.73
CA LEU A 134 11.22 -4.71 -28.05
C LEU A 134 10.70 -5.54 -26.87
N VAL A 135 11.09 -5.17 -25.64
CA VAL A 135 10.64 -5.84 -24.42
C VAL A 135 9.22 -5.42 -24.05
N CYS A 136 8.90 -4.12 -24.09
CA CYS A 136 7.61 -3.57 -23.65
C CYS A 136 6.47 -3.77 -24.66
N ALA A 137 6.77 -4.02 -25.94
CA ALA A 137 5.76 -4.28 -26.96
C ALA A 137 5.04 -5.64 -26.79
N ASP A 138 5.54 -6.51 -25.92
CA ASP A 138 4.87 -7.75 -25.55
C ASP A 138 3.60 -7.46 -24.73
N LYS A 139 2.52 -8.18 -25.03
CA LYS A 139 1.26 -8.08 -24.27
C LYS A 139 1.37 -8.72 -22.89
N ASN A 140 2.26 -9.69 -22.72
CA ASN A 140 2.46 -10.34 -21.43
C ASN A 140 3.53 -9.59 -20.65
N TRP A 141 3.13 -8.90 -19.58
CA TRP A 141 4.04 -8.18 -18.68
C TRP A 141 4.60 -9.04 -17.53
N GLY A 142 4.33 -10.34 -17.55
CA GLY A 142 4.92 -11.30 -16.63
C GLY A 142 6.45 -11.27 -16.71
N GLY A 143 7.12 -11.19 -15.56
CA GLY A 143 8.58 -11.12 -15.47
C GLY A 143 9.21 -9.92 -16.17
N ILE A 144 8.45 -8.85 -16.42
CA ILE A 144 8.96 -7.64 -17.09
C ILE A 144 10.18 -7.05 -16.37
N VAL A 145 10.23 -7.14 -15.04
CA VAL A 145 11.35 -6.63 -14.25
C VAL A 145 12.66 -7.30 -14.66
N ARG A 146 12.67 -8.63 -14.78
CA ARG A 146 13.86 -9.39 -15.20
C ARG A 146 14.26 -9.08 -16.63
N ARG A 147 13.28 -8.91 -17.52
CA ARG A 147 13.53 -8.63 -18.95
C ARG A 147 14.07 -7.23 -19.20
N LEU A 148 13.57 -6.23 -18.49
CA LEU A 148 14.05 -4.85 -18.59
C LEU A 148 15.35 -4.63 -17.82
N PHE A 149 15.47 -5.22 -16.63
CA PHE A 149 16.60 -5.02 -15.73
C PHE A 149 17.33 -6.34 -15.49
N PRO A 150 18.19 -6.79 -16.43
CA PRO A 150 18.78 -8.13 -16.42
C PRO A 150 19.69 -8.40 -15.20
N ASN A 151 20.21 -7.36 -14.57
CA ASN A 151 21.10 -7.46 -13.40
C ASN A 151 20.39 -7.24 -12.07
N VAL A 152 19.08 -6.97 -12.06
CA VAL A 152 18.33 -6.81 -10.80
C VAL A 152 18.30 -8.14 -10.05
N ARG A 153 18.69 -8.05 -8.78
CA ARG A 153 18.84 -9.18 -7.86
C ARG A 153 17.67 -9.31 -6.90
N PHE A 154 16.93 -8.23 -6.65
CA PHE A 154 15.80 -8.20 -5.74
C PHE A 154 14.88 -7.00 -5.96
N ILE A 155 13.63 -7.16 -5.52
CA ILE A 155 12.69 -6.08 -5.23
C ILE A 155 12.56 -5.98 -3.72
N ARG A 156 12.57 -4.78 -3.13
CA ARG A 156 12.37 -4.59 -1.68
C ARG A 156 11.22 -3.65 -1.39
N CYS A 157 10.23 -4.13 -0.64
CA CYS A 157 9.10 -3.33 -0.17
C CYS A 157 8.36 -4.04 0.97
N VAL A 158 7.54 -3.31 1.73
CA VAL A 158 6.61 -3.93 2.67
C VAL A 158 5.45 -4.58 1.89
N THR A 159 5.25 -5.86 2.15
CA THR A 159 4.20 -6.72 1.55
C THR A 159 3.22 -7.27 2.60
N THR A 160 3.44 -7.01 3.89
CA THR A 160 2.57 -7.48 4.98
C THR A 160 1.40 -6.53 5.25
N GLY A 161 0.42 -7.00 6.04
CA GLY A 161 -0.79 -6.23 6.35
C GLY A 161 -1.62 -5.94 5.10
N SER A 162 -2.12 -4.71 4.97
CA SER A 162 -2.90 -4.30 3.79
C SER A 162 -2.13 -4.33 2.47
N MET A 163 -0.80 -4.46 2.48
CA MET A 163 0.01 -4.59 1.26
C MET A 163 -0.01 -5.99 0.66
N MET A 164 -0.47 -7.00 1.40
CA MET A 164 -0.48 -8.40 0.98
C MET A 164 -1.30 -8.62 -0.30
N GLN A 165 -2.39 -7.87 -0.49
CA GLN A 165 -3.22 -7.91 -1.69
C GLN A 165 -2.43 -7.65 -3.00
N TYR A 166 -1.31 -6.92 -2.93
CA TYR A 166 -0.52 -6.58 -4.11
C TYR A 166 0.57 -7.62 -4.40
N TYR A 167 0.79 -8.58 -3.52
CA TYR A 167 1.93 -9.49 -3.59
C TYR A 167 1.90 -10.35 -4.86
N GLU A 168 0.75 -10.94 -5.21
CA GLU A 168 0.63 -11.77 -6.41
C GLU A 168 0.82 -10.96 -7.70
N LYS A 169 0.25 -9.75 -7.79
CA LYS A 169 0.45 -8.86 -8.96
C LYS A 169 1.90 -8.40 -9.06
N LEU A 170 2.54 -8.11 -7.93
CA LEU A 170 3.96 -7.76 -7.90
C LEU A 170 4.84 -8.94 -8.33
N LYS A 171 4.51 -10.16 -7.88
CA LYS A 171 5.20 -11.39 -8.27
C LYS A 171 5.05 -11.69 -9.75
N PHE A 172 3.87 -11.41 -10.33
CA PHE A 172 3.66 -11.46 -11.78
C PHE A 172 4.66 -10.55 -12.52
N TYR A 173 4.77 -9.27 -12.16
CA TYR A 173 5.76 -8.37 -12.78
C TYR A 173 7.22 -8.77 -12.49
N ALA A 174 7.50 -9.26 -11.28
CA ALA A 174 8.84 -9.63 -10.84
C ALA A 174 9.39 -10.87 -11.57
N GLY A 175 8.54 -11.87 -11.84
CA GLY A 175 8.95 -13.15 -12.40
C GLY A 175 9.77 -13.96 -11.39
N ASP A 176 11.03 -14.25 -11.74
CA ASP A 176 11.99 -14.99 -10.90
C ASP A 176 12.75 -14.10 -9.90
N VAL A 177 12.61 -12.78 -10.01
CA VAL A 177 13.28 -11.83 -9.12
C VAL A 177 12.67 -11.93 -7.71
N PRO A 178 13.49 -12.18 -6.65
CA PRO A 178 12.96 -12.32 -5.30
C PRO A 178 12.41 -10.99 -4.78
N ILE A 179 11.25 -11.07 -4.14
CA ILE A 179 10.63 -9.95 -3.40
C ILE A 179 11.04 -10.08 -1.94
N LEU A 180 11.82 -9.11 -1.48
CA LEU A 180 12.33 -9.03 -0.12
C LEU A 180 11.42 -8.16 0.74
N GLY A 181 10.98 -8.72 1.87
CA GLY A 181 10.21 -8.01 2.87
C GLY A 181 10.97 -6.85 3.52
N GLY A 182 10.22 -5.84 3.96
CA GLY A 182 10.73 -4.78 4.83
C GLY A 182 10.87 -5.22 6.28
N ASP A 183 11.47 -4.36 7.10
CA ASP A 183 11.45 -4.46 8.55
C ASP A 183 10.16 -3.88 9.13
N TYR A 184 9.88 -4.15 10.41
CA TYR A 184 8.71 -3.61 11.09
C TYR A 184 9.03 -2.27 11.76
N PHE A 185 8.57 -1.20 11.12
CA PHE A 185 8.80 0.20 11.52
C PHE A 185 7.50 0.99 11.59
N ALA A 186 7.44 1.90 12.56
CA ALA A 186 6.42 2.94 12.68
C ALA A 186 7.09 4.33 12.79
N SER A 187 6.33 5.40 12.66
CA SER A 187 6.89 6.76 12.79
C SER A 187 7.31 7.07 14.22
N GLU A 188 6.66 6.43 15.18
CA GLU A 188 6.85 6.54 16.62
C GLU A 188 8.13 5.83 17.08
N CYS A 189 8.41 4.65 16.52
CA CYS A 189 9.63 3.88 16.77
C CYS A 189 9.85 2.74 15.76
N CYS A 190 11.10 2.28 15.68
CA CYS A 190 11.45 0.99 15.08
C CYS A 190 10.95 -0.13 16.01
N VAL A 191 10.31 -1.18 15.48
CA VAL A 191 9.72 -2.24 16.33
C VAL A 191 10.53 -3.53 16.24
N GLY A 192 10.71 -4.07 15.03
CA GLY A 192 11.37 -5.36 14.85
C GLY A 192 12.03 -5.54 13.49
N LEU A 193 12.96 -6.48 13.43
CA LEU A 193 13.67 -6.83 12.20
C LEU A 193 13.07 -8.05 11.54
N ASN A 194 13.04 -8.05 10.21
CA ASN A 194 12.77 -9.26 9.46
C ASN A 194 14.09 -10.01 9.21
N LEU A 195 14.28 -11.15 9.87
CA LEU A 195 15.51 -11.94 9.72
C LEU A 195 15.48 -12.90 8.51
N ASP A 196 14.29 -13.17 7.95
CA ASP A 196 14.12 -13.96 6.74
C ASP A 196 13.35 -13.13 5.69
N LEU A 197 14.12 -12.34 4.95
CA LEU A 197 13.57 -11.38 4.00
C LEU A 197 12.82 -12.03 2.84
N THR A 198 13.02 -13.33 2.59
CA THR A 198 12.47 -14.02 1.41
C THR A 198 11.10 -14.65 1.65
N GLN A 199 10.61 -14.63 2.89
CA GLN A 199 9.31 -15.19 3.23
C GLN A 199 8.16 -14.47 2.52
N PRO A 200 7.15 -15.22 2.05
CA PRO A 200 5.92 -14.63 1.56
C PRO A 200 5.18 -13.94 2.72
N PRO A 201 4.36 -12.91 2.43
CA PRO A 201 3.78 -12.01 3.42
C PRO A 201 2.96 -12.72 4.51
N GLU A 202 2.35 -13.87 4.21
CA GLU A 202 1.54 -14.66 5.14
C GLU A 202 2.37 -15.32 6.25
N THR A 203 3.66 -15.51 6.00
CA THR A 203 4.58 -16.21 6.92
C THR A 203 5.67 -15.30 7.47
N THR A 204 5.70 -14.02 7.06
CA THR A 204 6.70 -13.05 7.48
C THR A 204 6.63 -12.80 8.98
N ARG A 205 7.77 -12.94 9.65
CA ARG A 205 7.93 -12.76 11.09
C ARG A 205 8.94 -11.67 11.40
N PHE A 206 8.71 -10.95 12.48
CA PHE A 206 9.59 -9.89 12.95
C PHE A 206 10.12 -10.23 14.33
N VAL A 207 11.43 -10.09 14.52
CA VAL A 207 12.05 -10.17 15.85
C VAL A 207 12.00 -8.79 16.47
N ILE A 208 11.26 -8.64 17.56
CA ILE A 208 11.23 -7.38 18.32
C ILE A 208 12.63 -7.12 18.88
N LEU A 209 13.14 -5.91 18.68
CA LEU A 209 14.45 -5.51 19.20
C LEU A 209 14.31 -4.73 20.49
N PRO A 210 14.65 -5.30 21.67
CA PRO A 210 14.41 -4.68 22.97
C PRO A 210 15.12 -3.34 23.18
N THR A 211 16.12 -3.03 22.35
CA THR A 211 16.90 -1.79 22.45
C THR A 211 16.27 -0.59 21.74
N PHE A 212 15.28 -0.80 20.87
CA PHE A 212 14.68 0.29 20.10
C PHE A 212 13.68 1.13 20.90
N ALA A 213 12.95 0.50 21.81
CA ALA A 213 12.02 1.11 22.76
C ALA A 213 11.80 0.13 23.91
N TYR A 214 11.16 0.59 24.98
CA TYR A 214 10.57 -0.33 25.95
C TYR A 214 9.20 -0.77 25.44
N PHE A 215 9.00 -2.08 25.32
CA PHE A 215 7.82 -2.69 24.72
C PHE A 215 6.96 -3.38 25.77
N GLU A 216 5.69 -3.03 25.74
CA GLU A 216 4.61 -3.55 26.56
C GLU A 216 3.53 -4.15 25.63
N PHE A 217 2.74 -5.09 26.14
CA PHE A 217 1.76 -5.84 25.36
C PHE A 217 0.42 -5.90 26.07
N LEU A 218 -0.60 -5.32 25.46
CA LEU A 218 -1.98 -5.41 25.94
C LEU A 218 -2.65 -6.61 25.29
N PRO A 219 -3.16 -7.61 26.05
CA PRO A 219 -3.87 -8.75 25.47
C PRO A 219 -4.98 -8.33 24.50
N PHE A 220 -5.14 -9.05 23.40
CA PHE A 220 -6.16 -8.75 22.41
C PHE A 220 -6.91 -10.01 21.98
N GLU A 221 -8.25 -9.96 22.06
CA GLU A 221 -9.14 -11.03 21.57
C GLU A 221 -10.10 -10.47 20.52
N MET A 222 -10.17 -11.13 19.35
CA MET A 222 -10.99 -10.69 18.21
C MET A 222 -12.50 -10.69 18.49
N ASN A 223 -12.96 -11.49 19.46
CA ASN A 223 -14.38 -11.81 19.66
C ASN A 223 -14.96 -11.23 20.96
N ASP A 224 -14.17 -10.51 21.75
CA ASP A 224 -14.67 -9.85 22.96
C ASP A 224 -15.55 -8.66 22.56
N ASN A 225 -16.86 -8.92 22.47
CA ASN A 225 -17.91 -7.94 22.26
C ASN A 225 -18.44 -7.35 23.58
N ASP A 226 -17.82 -7.65 24.72
CA ASP A 226 -18.30 -7.13 25.99
C ASP A 226 -17.90 -5.66 26.14
N GLU A 227 -18.83 -4.78 25.78
CA GLU A 227 -18.79 -3.34 26.12
C GLU A 227 -18.69 -3.12 27.65
N ASP A 228 -19.00 -4.15 28.45
CA ASP A 228 -18.92 -4.16 29.92
C ASP A 228 -17.65 -4.81 30.49
N ALA A 229 -16.80 -5.41 29.66
CA ALA A 229 -15.51 -5.92 30.11
C ALA A 229 -14.48 -4.79 30.09
N VAL A 230 -14.63 -3.84 31.02
CA VAL A 230 -13.47 -3.11 31.57
C VAL A 230 -12.66 -4.13 32.38
N HIS A 231 -12.12 -5.15 31.72
CA HIS A 231 -10.99 -5.85 32.29
C HIS A 231 -9.89 -4.80 32.32
N GLU A 232 -9.42 -4.46 33.52
CA GLU A 232 -8.07 -3.93 33.69
C GLU A 232 -7.11 -4.99 33.13
N GLN A 233 -7.02 -5.05 31.80
CA GLN A 233 -6.14 -5.97 31.12
C GLN A 233 -4.74 -5.53 31.50
N THR A 234 -4.12 -6.38 32.32
CA THR A 234 -2.79 -6.12 32.83
C THR A 234 -1.86 -6.08 31.64
N VAL A 235 -1.29 -4.91 31.40
CA VAL A 235 -0.28 -4.72 30.36
C VAL A 235 0.92 -5.58 30.73
N LEU A 236 1.31 -6.47 29.81
CA LEU A 236 2.37 -7.43 30.03
C LEU A 236 3.71 -6.86 29.54
N ASP A 237 4.78 -7.22 30.24
CA ASP A 237 6.15 -6.98 29.79
C ASP A 237 6.54 -7.98 28.68
N LEU A 238 7.59 -7.66 27.93
CA LEU A 238 8.14 -8.45 26.84
C LEU A 238 8.41 -9.92 27.20
N CYS A 239 8.76 -10.19 28.46
CA CYS A 239 9.08 -11.53 28.96
C CYS A 239 7.84 -12.36 29.37
N SER A 240 6.66 -11.74 29.47
CA SER A 240 5.45 -12.36 30.02
C SER A 240 4.42 -12.73 28.94
N ILE A 241 4.74 -12.50 27.67
CA ILE A 241 3.85 -12.81 26.55
C ILE A 241 3.95 -14.29 26.16
N GLU A 242 2.86 -14.83 25.61
CA GLU A 242 2.71 -16.24 25.31
C GLU A 242 2.61 -16.50 23.80
N VAL A 243 3.27 -17.56 23.33
CA VAL A 243 3.17 -18.02 21.94
C VAL A 243 1.72 -18.37 21.61
N GLY A 244 1.26 -17.93 20.44
CA GLY A 244 -0.09 -18.14 19.92
C GLY A 244 -1.09 -17.03 20.29
N LYS A 245 -0.79 -16.21 21.31
CA LYS A 245 -1.67 -15.11 21.73
C LYS A 245 -1.44 -13.84 20.91
N MET A 246 -2.47 -13.00 20.86
CA MET A 246 -2.44 -11.70 20.19
C MET A 246 -2.39 -10.56 21.21
N TYR A 247 -1.71 -9.49 20.83
CA TYR A 247 -1.49 -8.34 21.68
C TYR A 247 -1.50 -7.04 20.88
N GLU A 248 -2.07 -5.98 21.43
CA GLU A 248 -1.81 -4.61 21.00
C GLU A 248 -0.44 -4.16 21.53
N VAL A 249 0.43 -3.67 20.64
CA VAL A 249 1.77 -3.20 21.01
C VAL A 249 1.68 -1.83 21.68
N VAL A 250 2.30 -1.72 22.85
CA VAL A 250 2.43 -0.48 23.63
C VAL A 250 3.92 -0.14 23.74
N VAL A 251 4.28 1.12 23.50
CA VAL A 251 5.69 1.55 23.44
C VAL A 251 5.99 2.72 24.36
N THR A 252 7.15 2.67 25.00
CA THR A 252 7.79 3.81 25.64
C THR A 252 9.11 4.11 24.92
N THR A 253 9.23 5.31 24.34
CA THR A 253 10.33 5.67 23.44
C THR A 253 11.26 6.71 24.06
N TYR A 254 12.51 6.75 23.60
CA TYR A 254 13.49 7.78 23.97
C TYR A 254 13.06 9.21 23.63
N ARG A 255 12.04 9.37 22.79
CA ARG A 255 11.56 10.66 22.28
C ARG A 255 10.26 11.14 22.95
N GLY A 256 9.86 10.51 24.06
CA GLY A 256 8.82 11.04 24.95
C GLY A 256 7.42 10.49 24.72
N PHE A 257 7.27 9.39 23.98
CA PHE A 257 6.06 8.58 24.09
C PHE A 257 6.19 7.67 25.31
N TYR A 258 5.19 7.69 26.19
CA TYR A 258 5.15 6.87 27.41
C TYR A 258 3.89 6.03 27.38
N ARG A 259 4.06 4.71 27.41
CA ARG A 259 2.98 3.71 27.33
C ARG A 259 2.00 4.02 26.19
N TYR A 260 2.54 4.44 25.05
CA TYR A 260 1.76 4.84 23.89
C TYR A 260 1.27 3.59 23.15
N LYS A 261 -0.05 3.49 22.94
CA LYS A 261 -0.66 2.45 22.12
C LYS A 261 -0.28 2.66 20.66
N LEU A 262 0.55 1.77 20.11
CA LEU A 262 0.97 1.84 18.71
C LEU A 262 -0.22 1.58 17.75
N GLY A 263 -1.25 0.89 18.25
CA GLY A 263 -2.43 0.50 17.49
C GLY A 263 -2.16 -0.62 16.49
N ASP A 264 -1.11 -1.41 16.71
CA ASP A 264 -0.79 -2.61 15.95
C ASP A 264 -1.11 -3.84 16.78
N ILE A 265 -1.87 -4.77 16.21
CA ILE A 265 -2.11 -6.09 16.78
C ILE A 265 -1.11 -7.07 16.20
N VAL A 266 -0.35 -7.71 17.07
CA VAL A 266 0.65 -8.71 16.71
C VAL A 266 0.35 -10.05 17.36
N ARG A 267 0.74 -11.14 16.72
CA ARG A 267 0.67 -12.49 17.26
C ARG A 267 2.08 -12.97 17.60
N VAL A 268 2.30 -13.45 18.81
CA VAL A 268 3.57 -14.07 19.17
C VAL A 268 3.63 -15.45 18.55
N VAL A 269 4.65 -15.73 17.74
CA VAL A 269 4.80 -17.00 17.03
C VAL A 269 6.01 -17.81 17.49
N GLY A 270 6.85 -17.21 18.34
CA GLY A 270 8.00 -17.87 18.92
C GLY A 270 8.97 -16.87 19.52
N PHE A 271 10.22 -17.29 19.67
CA PHE A 271 11.30 -16.46 20.18
C PHE A 271 12.57 -16.71 19.36
N TYR A 272 13.25 -15.63 19.00
CA TYR A 272 14.62 -15.69 18.48
C TYR A 272 15.58 -15.46 19.64
N ASN A 273 16.24 -16.52 20.10
CA ASN A 273 16.85 -16.56 21.42
C ASN A 273 15.80 -16.23 22.49
N SER A 274 15.92 -15.09 23.17
CA SER A 274 14.96 -14.60 24.16
C SER A 274 14.07 -13.46 23.63
N ALA A 275 14.32 -12.96 22.42
CA ALA A 275 13.54 -11.86 21.85
C ALA A 275 12.28 -12.40 21.16
N PRO A 276 11.09 -11.83 21.43
CA PRO A 276 9.87 -12.30 20.79
C PRO A 276 9.92 -12.21 19.26
N GLN A 277 9.44 -13.27 18.62
CA GLN A 277 9.10 -13.28 17.22
C GLN A 277 7.60 -13.08 17.07
N VAL A 278 7.21 -12.09 16.28
CA VAL A 278 5.82 -11.69 16.09
C VAL A 278 5.43 -11.61 14.62
N GLU A 279 4.18 -11.92 14.34
CA GLU A 279 3.52 -11.66 13.06
C GLU A 279 2.60 -10.44 13.20
N PHE A 280 2.64 -9.54 12.22
CA PHE A 280 1.67 -8.44 12.15
C PHE A 280 0.31 -9.01 11.75
N VAL A 281 -0.72 -8.78 12.56
CA VAL A 281 -2.08 -9.28 12.29
C VAL A 281 -2.91 -8.21 11.62
N MET A 282 -3.06 -7.05 12.25
CA MET A 282 -3.86 -5.94 11.76
C MET A 282 -3.60 -4.66 12.55
N ARG A 283 -4.12 -3.53 12.07
CA ARG A 283 -4.31 -2.34 12.92
C ARG A 283 -5.44 -2.60 13.92
N ALA A 284 -5.26 -2.18 15.16
CA ALA A 284 -6.29 -2.26 16.19
C ALA A 284 -7.56 -1.52 15.72
N PRO A 285 -8.76 -2.11 15.94
CA PRO A 285 -10.02 -1.42 15.72
C PRO A 285 -10.06 -0.11 16.52
N LYS A 286 -10.59 0.97 15.94
CA LYS A 286 -10.76 2.24 16.68
C LYS A 286 -12.07 2.30 17.46
N SER A 287 -12.98 1.38 17.18
CA SER A 287 -14.28 1.28 17.82
C SER A 287 -14.72 -0.19 17.87
N SER A 288 -15.42 -0.57 18.94
CA SER A 288 -16.13 -1.86 19.06
C SER A 288 -17.16 -2.07 17.94
N ALA A 289 -17.57 -0.99 17.26
CA ALA A 289 -18.50 -1.07 16.15
C ALA A 289 -17.85 -1.57 14.85
N GLU A 290 -16.51 -1.67 14.74
CA GLU A 290 -15.87 -2.23 13.54
C GLU A 290 -16.11 -3.74 13.45
N ILE A 291 -16.92 -4.16 12.47
CA ILE A 291 -17.40 -5.55 12.33
C ILE A 291 -16.57 -6.42 11.37
N ILE A 292 -15.60 -5.81 10.68
CA ILE A 292 -14.70 -6.47 9.72
C ILE A 292 -13.28 -5.94 9.89
N THR A 293 -12.31 -6.80 9.62
CA THR A 293 -10.88 -6.45 9.60
C THR A 293 -10.40 -6.17 8.17
N GLU A 294 -9.19 -5.59 8.03
CA GLU A 294 -8.57 -5.40 6.70
C GLU A 294 -8.40 -6.75 5.99
N LYS A 295 -8.07 -7.81 6.73
CA LYS A 295 -7.93 -9.17 6.19
C LYS A 295 -9.27 -9.74 5.70
N ASP A 296 -10.34 -9.55 6.46
CA ASP A 296 -11.67 -9.99 6.03
C ASP A 296 -12.09 -9.30 4.73
N LEU A 297 -11.82 -8.00 4.60
CA LEU A 297 -12.13 -7.25 3.39
C LEU A 297 -11.31 -7.74 2.19
N ILE A 298 -10.00 -7.99 2.37
CA ILE A 298 -9.14 -8.54 1.31
C ILE A 298 -9.68 -9.89 0.85
N LEU A 299 -9.95 -10.81 1.78
CA LEU A 299 -10.49 -12.14 1.47
C LEU A 299 -11.87 -12.07 0.79
N ALA A 300 -12.74 -11.15 1.23
CA ALA A 300 -14.03 -10.93 0.60
C ALA A 300 -13.87 -10.49 -0.86
N VAL A 301 -13.00 -9.52 -1.13
CA VAL A 301 -12.77 -9.03 -2.49
C VAL A 301 -12.07 -10.06 -3.37
N GLU A 302 -11.14 -10.86 -2.83
CA GLU A 302 -10.53 -11.98 -3.58
C GLU A 302 -11.57 -13.01 -4.03
N LYS A 303 -12.47 -13.42 -3.13
CA LYS A 303 -13.58 -14.33 -3.48
C LYS A 303 -14.51 -13.71 -4.51
N PHE A 304 -14.78 -12.41 -4.38
CA PHE A 304 -15.60 -11.69 -5.34
C PHE A 304 -14.94 -11.63 -6.73
N GLN A 305 -13.65 -11.29 -6.80
CA GLN A 305 -12.86 -11.29 -8.02
C GLN A 305 -12.83 -12.68 -8.70
N LEU A 306 -12.73 -13.75 -7.91
CA LEU A 306 -12.79 -15.12 -8.43
C LEU A 306 -14.16 -15.42 -9.04
N ALA A 307 -15.25 -15.11 -8.33
CA ALA A 307 -16.61 -15.32 -8.84
C ALA A 307 -16.89 -14.53 -10.12
N LEU A 308 -16.39 -13.29 -10.23
CA LEU A 308 -16.47 -12.49 -11.45
C LEU A 308 -15.72 -13.15 -12.62
N ARG A 309 -14.54 -13.70 -12.38
CA ARG A 309 -13.77 -14.44 -13.39
C ARG A 309 -14.50 -15.70 -13.86
N GLU A 310 -15.14 -16.42 -12.94
CA GLU A 310 -15.93 -17.60 -13.28
C GLU A 310 -17.18 -17.25 -14.09
N ALA A 311 -17.87 -16.16 -13.74
CA ALA A 311 -19.09 -15.73 -14.40
C ALA A 311 -18.86 -15.17 -15.81
N MET A 312 -17.71 -14.52 -16.05
CA MET A 312 -17.48 -13.78 -17.29
C MET A 312 -16.30 -14.27 -18.14
N GLY A 313 -15.46 -15.17 -17.61
CA GLY A 313 -14.32 -15.69 -18.34
C GLY A 313 -13.27 -14.62 -18.70
N LYS A 314 -12.93 -14.51 -19.98
CA LYS A 314 -11.83 -13.65 -20.45
C LYS A 314 -12.11 -12.16 -20.36
N ASP A 315 -13.38 -11.78 -20.33
CA ASP A 315 -13.79 -10.37 -20.25
C ASP A 315 -13.89 -9.90 -18.80
N SER A 316 -13.41 -10.69 -17.82
CA SER A 316 -13.50 -10.41 -16.40
C SER A 316 -12.92 -9.03 -16.05
N ILE A 317 -13.70 -8.22 -15.34
CA ILE A 317 -13.21 -6.99 -14.73
C ILE A 317 -12.15 -7.33 -13.68
N GLU A 318 -11.06 -6.58 -13.71
CA GLU A 318 -10.06 -6.57 -12.66
C GLU A 318 -10.40 -5.48 -11.62
N ILE A 319 -10.49 -5.89 -10.37
CA ILE A 319 -10.57 -4.99 -9.20
C ILE A 319 -9.16 -4.51 -8.88
N VAL A 320 -8.97 -3.20 -8.87
CA VAL A 320 -7.65 -2.59 -8.66
C VAL A 320 -7.47 -2.06 -7.24
N GLU A 321 -8.54 -1.61 -6.62
CA GLU A 321 -8.51 -1.05 -5.27
C GLU A 321 -9.88 -1.16 -4.60
N PHE A 322 -9.91 -1.20 -3.27
CA PHE A 322 -11.15 -1.32 -2.52
C PHE A 322 -11.02 -0.84 -1.08
N ALA A 323 -12.15 -0.42 -0.53
CA ALA A 323 -12.27 0.02 0.84
C ALA A 323 -13.67 -0.26 1.39
N SER A 324 -13.80 -0.26 2.71
CA SER A 324 -15.06 -0.45 3.40
C SER A 324 -15.37 0.74 4.30
N PHE A 325 -16.65 0.94 4.58
CA PHE A 325 -17.14 1.90 5.56
C PHE A 325 -18.38 1.33 6.24
N LEU A 326 -18.44 1.38 7.57
CA LEU A 326 -19.64 1.02 8.31
C LEU A 326 -20.42 2.28 8.66
N ASP A 327 -21.54 2.48 7.98
CA ASP A 327 -22.46 3.59 8.23
C ASP A 327 -23.30 3.30 9.47
N GLN A 328 -23.17 4.14 10.49
CA GLN A 328 -23.87 4.01 11.77
C GLN A 328 -25.06 4.97 11.90
N GLU A 329 -25.29 5.83 10.92
CA GLU A 329 -26.40 6.80 10.94
C GLU A 329 -27.80 6.18 10.74
N PRO A 330 -28.00 5.16 9.88
CA PRO A 330 -29.31 4.56 9.70
C PRO A 330 -29.74 3.75 10.94
N MET A 331 -31.05 3.49 11.05
CA MET A 331 -31.63 2.66 12.12
C MET A 331 -30.96 1.28 12.24
N TRP A 332 -30.41 0.77 11.14
CA TRP A 332 -29.54 -0.42 11.12
C TRP A 332 -28.19 -0.05 10.52
N LYS A 333 -27.10 -0.53 11.13
CA LYS A 333 -25.74 -0.27 10.64
C LYS A 333 -25.60 -0.80 9.21
N GLN A 334 -25.15 0.01 8.27
CA GLN A 334 -25.02 -0.41 6.87
C GLN A 334 -23.55 -0.50 6.45
N LEU A 335 -23.09 -1.69 6.09
CA LEU A 335 -21.76 -1.87 5.52
C LEU A 335 -21.78 -1.41 4.04
N LYS A 336 -20.90 -0.46 3.70
CA LYS A 336 -20.60 -0.03 2.34
C LYS A 336 -19.23 -0.58 1.94
N VAL A 337 -19.13 -1.13 0.73
CA VAL A 337 -17.87 -1.58 0.13
C VAL A 337 -17.67 -0.86 -1.19
N PHE A 338 -16.61 -0.07 -1.26
CA PHE A 338 -16.16 0.64 -2.44
C PHE A 338 -15.19 -0.24 -3.22
N ILE A 339 -15.44 -0.43 -4.51
CA ILE A 339 -14.64 -1.30 -5.39
C ILE A 339 -14.28 -0.48 -6.64
N GLU A 340 -13.00 -0.20 -6.82
CA GLU A 340 -12.47 0.39 -8.04
C GLU A 340 -12.09 -0.72 -9.02
N VAL A 341 -12.48 -0.53 -10.27
CA VAL A 341 -12.22 -1.47 -11.37
C VAL A 341 -11.35 -0.82 -12.43
N GLN A 342 -10.58 -1.64 -13.15
CA GLN A 342 -9.64 -1.18 -14.20
C GLN A 342 -10.35 -0.60 -15.45
N GLU A 343 -11.65 -0.83 -15.63
CA GLU A 343 -12.36 -0.51 -16.86
C GLU A 343 -12.81 0.95 -16.97
N GLU A 344 -12.60 1.56 -18.14
CA GLU A 344 -12.98 2.95 -18.46
C GLU A 344 -14.31 3.08 -19.21
N SER A 345 -14.89 1.96 -19.65
CA SER A 345 -16.10 1.91 -20.47
C SER A 345 -17.39 2.10 -19.65
N GLU A 346 -18.49 2.45 -20.32
CA GLU A 346 -19.80 2.56 -19.67
C GLU A 346 -20.25 1.19 -19.11
N PHE A 347 -20.58 1.15 -17.82
CA PHE A 347 -21.14 -0.04 -17.19
C PHE A 347 -22.45 -0.42 -17.88
N LEU A 348 -22.43 -1.50 -18.65
CA LEU A 348 -23.63 -2.12 -19.20
C LEU A 348 -24.47 -2.73 -18.05
N GLU A 349 -25.80 -2.72 -18.20
CA GLU A 349 -26.72 -3.34 -17.22
C GLU A 349 -26.38 -4.81 -16.93
N GLU A 350 -25.77 -5.50 -17.90
CA GLU A 350 -25.30 -6.88 -17.78
C GLU A 350 -24.28 -7.05 -16.65
N TRP A 351 -23.36 -6.10 -16.48
CA TRP A 351 -22.38 -6.10 -15.40
C TRP A 351 -23.04 -6.05 -14.03
N VAL A 352 -24.06 -5.20 -13.89
CA VAL A 352 -24.80 -5.08 -12.63
C VAL A 352 -25.44 -6.41 -12.24
N LYS A 353 -25.98 -7.16 -13.22
CA LYS A 353 -26.56 -8.50 -12.99
C LYS A 353 -25.48 -9.49 -12.54
N VAL A 354 -24.31 -9.46 -13.16
CA VAL A 354 -23.17 -10.33 -12.78
C VAL A 354 -22.63 -9.97 -11.39
N PHE A 355 -22.44 -8.69 -11.10
CA PHE A 355 -22.02 -8.25 -9.76
C PHE A 355 -23.04 -8.70 -8.70
N LYS A 356 -24.35 -8.55 -8.97
CA LYS A 356 -25.43 -9.03 -8.11
C LYS A 356 -25.36 -10.55 -7.86
N SER A 357 -25.14 -11.35 -8.90
CA SER A 357 -25.03 -12.81 -8.74
C SER A 357 -23.82 -13.23 -7.90
N CYS A 358 -22.77 -12.41 -7.86
CA CYS A 358 -21.53 -12.67 -7.14
C CYS A 358 -21.51 -12.13 -5.68
N ILE A 359 -22.51 -11.36 -5.23
CA ILE A 359 -22.48 -10.72 -3.90
C ILE A 359 -22.35 -11.74 -2.76
N SER A 360 -22.98 -12.91 -2.89
CA SER A 360 -22.88 -13.97 -1.88
C SER A 360 -21.43 -14.43 -1.65
N CYS A 361 -20.59 -14.41 -2.69
CA CYS A 361 -19.18 -14.75 -2.60
C CYS A 361 -18.40 -13.69 -1.81
N LEU A 362 -18.70 -12.40 -2.05
CA LEU A 362 -18.17 -11.28 -1.29
C LEU A 362 -18.55 -11.41 0.20
N GLU A 363 -19.84 -11.59 0.49
CA GLU A 363 -20.33 -11.73 1.87
C GLU A 363 -19.74 -12.93 2.61
N SER A 364 -19.47 -14.03 1.90
CA SER A 364 -18.87 -15.23 2.49
C SER A 364 -17.45 -15.00 3.01
N GLY A 365 -16.74 -13.99 2.49
CA GLY A 365 -15.40 -13.62 2.91
C GLY A 365 -15.36 -12.69 4.12
N PHE A 366 -16.49 -12.04 4.47
CA PHE A 366 -16.55 -11.27 5.70
C PHE A 366 -16.44 -12.19 6.92
N GLY A 367 -15.69 -11.73 7.92
CA GLY A 367 -15.34 -12.49 9.12
C GLY A 367 -16.52 -12.87 10.00
N ALA A 368 -16.24 -13.59 11.09
CA ALA A 368 -17.28 -14.10 11.99
C ALA A 368 -18.14 -12.99 12.61
N LEU A 369 -17.53 -11.86 12.98
CA LEU A 369 -18.23 -10.75 13.62
C LEU A 369 -19.31 -10.15 12.71
N TYR A 370 -19.01 -9.94 11.42
CA TYR A 370 -20.00 -9.52 10.43
C TYR A 370 -21.19 -10.48 10.36
N LYS A 371 -20.93 -11.80 10.30
CA LYS A 371 -21.98 -12.83 10.21
C LYS A 371 -22.90 -12.81 11.43
N VAL A 372 -22.33 -12.75 12.64
CA VAL A 372 -23.10 -12.67 13.89
C VAL A 372 -23.97 -11.41 13.93
N GLN A 373 -23.45 -10.24 13.53
CA GLN A 373 -24.22 -8.99 13.53
C GLN A 373 -25.33 -9.00 12.47
N LYS A 374 -25.09 -9.65 11.32
CA LYS A 374 -26.10 -9.88 10.29
C LYS A 374 -27.21 -10.81 10.79
N GLU A 375 -26.87 -11.93 11.42
CA GLU A 375 -27.82 -12.89 12.00
C GLU A 375 -28.68 -12.29 13.12
N LYS A 376 -28.10 -11.40 13.94
CA LYS A 376 -28.82 -10.62 14.97
C LYS A 376 -29.75 -9.54 14.40
N GLY A 377 -29.74 -9.31 13.08
CA GLY A 377 -30.53 -8.25 12.44
C GLY A 377 -30.05 -6.82 12.75
N HIS A 378 -28.81 -6.67 13.23
CA HIS A 378 -28.22 -5.37 13.55
C HIS A 378 -27.60 -4.68 12.32
N LEU A 379 -27.46 -5.41 11.21
CA LEU A 379 -26.94 -4.89 9.95
C LEU A 379 -28.06 -4.74 8.92
N GLY A 380 -28.07 -3.56 8.29
CA GLY A 380 -28.81 -3.35 7.04
C GLY A 380 -28.16 -4.08 5.88
N LYS A 381 -28.79 -3.97 4.70
CA LYS A 381 -28.32 -4.61 3.47
C LYS A 381 -26.94 -4.08 3.07
N LEU A 382 -26.06 -4.97 2.64
CA LEU A 382 -24.76 -4.62 2.08
C LEU A 382 -24.94 -3.70 0.86
N LYS A 383 -24.15 -2.63 0.83
CA LYS A 383 -24.10 -1.69 -0.31
C LYS A 383 -22.75 -1.78 -0.98
N ILE A 384 -22.72 -2.14 -2.26
CA ILE A 384 -21.49 -2.16 -3.06
C ILE A 384 -21.50 -0.92 -3.96
N MET A 385 -20.39 -0.19 -3.96
CA MET A 385 -20.22 1.05 -4.70
C MET A 385 -19.09 0.87 -5.69
N ILE A 386 -19.43 0.78 -6.97
CA ILE A 386 -18.45 0.58 -8.04
C ILE A 386 -17.91 1.94 -8.47
N LEU A 387 -16.58 2.06 -8.42
CA LEU A 387 -15.81 3.24 -8.76
C LEU A 387 -15.08 3.02 -10.09
N ARG A 388 -14.91 4.09 -10.86
CA ARG A 388 -14.08 4.08 -12.07
C ARG A 388 -12.60 4.14 -11.70
N HIS A 389 -11.78 3.67 -12.62
CA HIS A 389 -10.33 3.80 -12.53
C HIS A 389 -9.90 5.23 -12.18
N GLY A 390 -8.97 5.37 -11.24
CA GLY A 390 -8.46 6.64 -10.74
C GLY A 390 -9.26 7.27 -9.59
N ALA A 391 -10.29 6.60 -9.06
CA ALA A 391 -11.05 7.10 -7.93
C ALA A 391 -10.21 7.14 -6.64
N PHE A 392 -9.41 6.11 -6.37
CA PHE A 392 -8.47 6.07 -5.26
C PHE A 392 -7.23 6.94 -5.50
N ASP A 393 -6.91 7.29 -6.75
CA ASP A 393 -5.88 8.31 -7.05
C ASP A 393 -6.34 9.70 -6.58
N LYS A 394 -7.62 10.05 -6.75
CA LYS A 394 -8.18 11.28 -6.17
C LYS A 394 -8.13 11.30 -4.63
N LEU A 395 -8.17 10.13 -3.98
CA LEU A 395 -7.96 10.03 -2.54
C LEU A 395 -6.48 10.26 -2.16
N LEU A 396 -5.55 9.76 -2.96
CA LEU A 396 -4.12 10.06 -2.81
C LEU A 396 -3.88 11.56 -2.96
N ASP A 397 -4.43 12.21 -3.99
CA ASP A 397 -4.32 13.66 -4.20
C ASP A 397 -4.83 14.46 -3.02
N LEU A 398 -5.99 14.08 -2.47
CA LEU A 398 -6.54 14.70 -1.28
C LEU A 398 -5.63 14.51 -0.06
N ALA A 399 -5.04 13.33 0.11
CA ALA A 399 -4.12 13.05 1.21
C ALA A 399 -2.82 13.86 1.08
N ILE A 400 -2.27 13.99 -0.13
CA ILE A 400 -1.10 14.82 -0.43
C ILE A 400 -1.40 16.30 -0.15
N LYS A 401 -2.55 16.79 -0.61
CA LYS A 401 -3.00 18.17 -0.34
C LYS A 401 -3.13 18.45 1.17
N ASN A 402 -3.46 17.43 1.95
CA ASN A 402 -3.53 17.49 3.42
C ASN A 402 -2.19 17.23 4.12
N GLY A 403 -1.07 17.14 3.38
CA GLY A 403 0.28 17.03 3.91
C GLY A 403 0.84 15.61 4.04
N THR A 404 0.16 14.60 3.49
CA THR A 404 0.67 13.21 3.48
C THR A 404 1.70 13.04 2.37
N SER A 405 2.87 12.50 2.67
CA SER A 405 3.84 12.13 1.62
C SER A 405 3.30 10.99 0.77
N ALA A 406 3.41 11.10 -0.56
CA ALA A 406 2.96 10.07 -1.50
C ALA A 406 3.64 8.71 -1.25
N SER A 407 4.92 8.71 -0.85
CA SER A 407 5.67 7.50 -0.50
C SER A 407 5.10 6.75 0.70
N GLN A 408 4.37 7.45 1.58
CA GLN A 408 3.82 6.90 2.81
C GLN A 408 2.32 6.61 2.71
N TYR A 409 1.68 7.05 1.63
CA TYR A 409 0.25 6.85 1.47
C TYR A 409 -0.08 5.38 1.22
N LYS A 410 -1.09 4.92 1.94
CA LYS A 410 -1.72 3.60 1.77
C LYS A 410 -3.22 3.85 1.63
N PRO A 411 -3.88 3.35 0.57
CA PRO A 411 -5.32 3.37 0.49
C PRO A 411 -5.94 2.73 1.74
N PRO A 412 -6.87 3.42 2.43
CA PRO A 412 -7.46 2.88 3.64
C PRO A 412 -8.40 1.73 3.30
N LYS A 413 -8.22 0.58 3.95
CA LYS A 413 -9.15 -0.57 3.82
C LYS A 413 -10.41 -0.41 4.66
N ILE A 414 -10.27 0.20 5.83
CA ILE A 414 -11.39 0.57 6.70
C ILE A 414 -11.39 2.09 6.80
N ILE A 415 -12.35 2.72 6.12
CA ILE A 415 -12.55 4.16 6.14
C ILE A 415 -13.27 4.53 7.44
N ARG A 416 -12.78 5.58 8.09
CA ARG A 416 -13.35 6.11 9.34
C ARG A 416 -13.70 7.59 9.26
N ASN A 417 -13.34 8.24 8.14
CA ASN A 417 -13.54 9.66 7.93
C ASN A 417 -14.71 9.86 6.95
N ASN A 418 -15.78 10.48 7.42
CA ASN A 418 -16.98 10.73 6.62
C ASN A 418 -16.72 11.61 5.39
N GLU A 419 -15.73 12.50 5.41
CA GLU A 419 -15.38 13.32 4.23
C GLU A 419 -14.76 12.47 3.11
N VAL A 420 -14.01 11.42 3.47
CA VAL A 420 -13.48 10.44 2.50
C VAL A 420 -14.63 9.64 1.88
N VAL A 421 -15.59 9.20 2.70
CA VAL A 421 -16.80 8.49 2.23
C VAL A 421 -17.61 9.36 1.29
N LYS A 422 -17.89 10.62 1.66
CA LYS A 422 -18.61 11.57 0.79
C LYS A 422 -17.93 11.78 -0.56
N LEU A 423 -16.60 11.77 -0.60
CA LEU A 423 -15.86 11.87 -1.85
C LEU A 423 -16.04 10.59 -2.70
N LEU A 424 -15.88 9.42 -2.11
CA LEU A 424 -16.08 8.15 -2.83
C LEU A 424 -17.54 7.96 -3.29
N ASP A 425 -18.52 8.34 -2.47
CA ASP A 425 -19.95 8.31 -2.82
C ASP A 425 -20.22 9.15 -4.08
N LYS A 426 -19.56 10.31 -4.23
CA LYS A 426 -19.68 11.16 -5.43
C LYS A 426 -18.98 10.59 -6.66
N LEU A 427 -17.98 9.73 -6.46
CA LEU A 427 -17.20 9.09 -7.54
C LEU A 427 -17.82 7.75 -7.97
N ALA A 428 -18.76 7.22 -7.19
CA ALA A 428 -19.46 5.98 -7.51
C ALA A 428 -20.26 6.13 -8.80
N SER A 429 -19.98 5.22 -9.75
CA SER A 429 -20.71 5.14 -11.02
C SER A 429 -21.94 4.25 -10.90
N VAL A 430 -21.86 3.19 -10.08
CA VAL A 430 -22.96 2.26 -9.87
C VAL A 430 -23.06 1.95 -8.38
N THR A 431 -24.29 1.92 -7.89
CA THR A 431 -24.61 1.41 -6.54
C THR A 431 -25.39 0.12 -6.68
N ILE A 432 -24.92 -0.94 -6.03
CA ILE A 432 -25.56 -2.25 -6.04
C ILE A 432 -26.00 -2.56 -4.61
N SER A 433 -27.28 -2.88 -4.47
CA SER A 433 -27.90 -3.39 -3.25
C SER A 433 -28.36 -4.83 -3.51
N VAL A 434 -28.40 -5.65 -2.46
CA VAL A 434 -28.77 -7.08 -2.53
C VAL A 434 -30.22 -7.29 -2.99
N ASP A 435 -31.07 -6.25 -3.02
CA ASP A 435 -32.43 -6.34 -3.53
C ASP A 435 -32.71 -5.20 -4.55
N ASP A 436 -32.74 -5.56 -5.83
CA ASP A 436 -33.78 -5.17 -6.81
C ASP A 436 -33.97 -6.34 -7.78
#